data_AF-G4ZF90-F1
#
_entry.id   AF-G4ZF90-F1
#
_cell.length_a   1.000
_cell.length_b   1.000
_cell.length_c   1.000
_cell.angle_alpha   90.00
_cell.angle_beta   90.00
_cell.angle_gamma   90.00
#
_symmetry.space_group_name_H-M   'P 1'
#
loop_
_entity.id
_entity.type
_entity.pdbx_description
1 polymer ?
#
loop_
_entity_poly.entity_id
_entity_poly.type
_entity_poly.pdbx_seq_one_letter_code
_entity_poly.pdbx_strand_id
1 'polypeptide(L)'
;MVATFPQKAKAGLCALVACCFQPAHTPEPTDEARYMLQEKPKRRSPADAESPADAILPNYQEPPRWVKDDFIEACVLCGVEFDLLKRKHHCRGCGLVFCGRCTAHFDRVVKFGFVEPVRLCNNCAGTAQTENVFYEKFLPLLEGGDLFSKYGLLRKRHVHLKFVRAKNILQYQKFDPESRSYEGDIKAISLDDITDVREVDAGQDNADVGIVIAVGPQEHRFDATTALKRQQWVEAIAGARQVRGAMLAAEREKRAKQVEKENEEIRKMSENLQKMEERRATFQEDRMRRRAEKREQLRAKYHLATAAS
;
A
#
# COMPACT_ATOMS: atom_id res chain seq x y z
N MET A 1 79.33 59.47 13.02
CA MET A 1 78.54 58.29 13.42
C MET A 1 77.08 58.61 13.25
N VAL A 2 76.36 57.61 12.76
CA VAL A 2 74.91 57.49 12.48
C VAL A 2 74.00 58.35 13.35
N ALA A 3 73.02 59.01 12.73
CA ALA A 3 71.58 58.77 12.92
C ALA A 3 70.79 60.04 12.66
N THR A 4 70.03 60.00 11.58
CA THR A 4 69.16 61.06 11.07
C THR A 4 67.76 60.99 11.68
N PHE A 5 67.35 62.10 12.28
CA PHE A 5 66.00 62.69 12.23
C PHE A 5 66.25 64.16 11.85
N PRO A 6 65.41 64.84 11.04
CA PRO A 6 64.13 65.37 11.53
C PRO A 6 63.10 65.48 10.35
N GLN A 7 61.96 66.19 10.32
CA GLN A 7 61.45 67.36 11.03
C GLN A 7 59.95 67.58 10.70
N LYS A 8 59.27 68.22 11.66
CA LYS A 8 58.04 69.02 11.69
C LYS A 8 57.30 69.47 10.39
N ALA A 9 55.97 69.32 10.47
CA ALA A 9 54.89 70.34 10.43
C ALA A 9 54.49 71.13 9.15
N LYS A 10 53.15 71.13 8.94
CA LYS A 10 52.20 72.20 8.57
C LYS A 10 52.10 72.75 7.12
N ALA A 11 50.86 72.62 6.63
CA ALA A 11 49.98 73.61 5.99
C ALA A 11 50.16 73.99 4.51
N GLY A 12 49.02 74.05 3.80
CA GLY A 12 48.73 75.13 2.84
C GLY A 12 48.46 74.73 1.38
N LEU A 13 47.16 74.71 1.04
CA LEU A 13 46.47 75.10 -0.21
C LEU A 13 47.08 74.90 -1.62
N CYS A 14 46.13 74.55 -2.51
CA CYS A 14 45.97 74.91 -3.94
C CYS A 14 46.31 73.87 -5.02
N ALA A 15 45.22 73.57 -5.76
CA ALA A 15 45.12 73.55 -7.22
C ALA A 15 45.50 72.28 -8.00
N LEU A 16 44.45 71.73 -8.62
CA LEU A 16 44.32 71.40 -10.05
C LEU A 16 45.11 70.21 -10.64
N VAL A 17 44.30 69.23 -11.07
CA VAL A 17 44.37 68.49 -12.34
C VAL A 17 45.40 67.36 -12.47
N ALA A 18 44.81 66.16 -12.56
CA ALA A 18 45.15 65.01 -13.39
C ALA A 18 46.28 64.05 -12.99
N CYS A 19 45.96 62.79 -13.35
CA CYS A 19 46.82 61.68 -13.72
C CYS A 19 47.05 60.57 -12.69
N CYS A 20 46.88 59.36 -13.22
CA CYS A 20 47.43 58.08 -12.78
C CYS A 20 46.70 57.34 -11.65
N PHE A 21 45.79 56.46 -12.07
CA PHE A 21 45.89 55.01 -11.87
C PHE A 21 46.89 54.57 -10.78
N GLN A 22 46.38 54.06 -9.65
CA GLN A 22 46.91 52.86 -9.01
C GLN A 22 45.78 52.14 -8.24
N PRO A 23 45.80 50.79 -8.17
CA PRO A 23 44.66 49.98 -7.77
C PRO A 23 44.69 49.52 -6.31
N ALA A 24 43.48 49.23 -5.82
CA ALA A 24 43.09 48.24 -4.83
C ALA A 24 43.64 48.35 -3.38
N HIS A 25 42.84 49.00 -2.53
CA HIS A 25 42.46 48.43 -1.24
C HIS A 25 40.94 48.28 -1.24
N THR A 26 40.42 47.06 -1.35
CA THR A 26 39.01 46.79 -1.05
C THR A 26 38.85 46.80 0.46
N PRO A 27 38.04 47.69 1.04
CA PRO A 27 37.67 47.58 2.45
C PRO A 27 36.84 46.30 2.65
N GLU A 28 37.12 45.59 3.74
CA GLU A 28 36.27 44.52 4.27
C GLU A 28 34.81 45.00 4.34
N PRO A 29 33.83 44.17 3.94
CA PRO A 29 32.43 44.55 3.93
C PRO A 29 31.96 44.86 5.36
N THR A 30 31.33 46.02 5.54
CA THR A 30 30.73 46.44 6.80
C THR A 30 29.65 45.45 7.25
N ASP A 31 29.35 45.41 8.56
CA ASP A 31 28.31 44.54 9.14
C ASP A 31 26.91 44.73 8.50
N GLU A 32 26.65 45.87 7.85
CA GLU A 32 25.44 46.09 7.06
C GLU A 32 25.37 45.23 5.78
N ALA A 33 26.50 44.98 5.12
CA ALA A 33 26.53 44.10 3.94
C ALA A 33 26.34 42.61 4.33
N ARG A 34 26.74 42.21 5.54
CA ARG A 34 26.43 40.89 6.12
C ARG A 34 24.94 40.75 6.46
N TYR A 35 24.30 41.82 6.94
CA TYR A 35 22.88 41.81 7.27
C TYR A 35 21.98 41.71 6.03
N MET A 36 22.41 42.29 4.89
CA MET A 36 21.66 42.25 3.63
C MET A 36 21.81 40.93 2.84
N LEU A 37 22.73 40.04 3.24
CA LEU A 37 22.92 38.71 2.63
C LEU A 37 22.35 37.55 3.46
N GLN A 38 21.66 37.84 4.57
CA GLN A 38 20.84 36.81 5.22
C GLN A 38 19.62 36.54 4.35
N GLU A 39 19.61 35.39 3.67
CA GLU A 39 18.42 34.88 3.01
C GLU A 39 17.27 34.91 4.02
N LYS A 40 16.22 35.68 3.71
CA LYS A 40 14.98 35.69 4.50
C LYS A 40 14.53 34.24 4.64
N PRO A 41 14.21 33.73 5.85
CA PRO A 41 13.64 32.40 5.98
C PRO A 41 12.39 32.38 5.10
N LYS A 42 12.38 31.47 4.11
CA LYS A 42 11.20 31.25 3.27
C LYS A 42 10.02 31.06 4.21
N ARG A 43 9.06 32.00 4.20
CA ARG A 43 7.76 31.76 4.81
C ARG A 43 7.22 30.54 4.06
N ARG A 44 7.25 29.37 4.72
CA ARG A 44 6.59 28.18 4.21
C ARG A 44 5.15 28.58 3.92
N SER A 45 4.74 28.38 2.68
CA SER A 45 3.35 28.56 2.34
C SER A 45 2.53 27.53 3.17
N PRO A 46 1.25 27.77 3.48
CA PRO A 46 0.41 26.77 4.15
C PRO A 46 0.30 25.44 3.38
N ALA A 47 0.82 25.38 2.15
CA ALA A 47 0.92 24.18 1.33
C ALA A 47 2.17 23.32 1.60
N ASP A 48 3.14 23.80 2.40
CA ASP A 48 4.38 23.08 2.72
C ASP A 48 4.42 22.53 4.15
N ALA A 49 3.30 22.57 4.87
CA ALA A 49 3.09 21.68 5.99
C ALA A 49 2.70 20.33 5.38
N GLU A 50 3.66 19.40 5.29
CA GLU A 50 3.34 18.00 5.02
C GLU A 50 2.16 17.61 5.92
N SER A 51 1.06 17.25 5.28
CA SER A 51 -0.09 16.70 5.99
C SER A 51 0.42 15.46 6.74
N PRO A 52 0.01 15.21 7.99
CA PRO A 52 0.29 13.95 8.67
C PRO A 52 -0.17 12.71 7.89
N ALA A 53 -0.92 12.90 6.80
CA ALA A 53 -1.35 11.87 5.86
C ALA A 53 -0.25 11.36 4.90
N ASP A 54 0.87 12.07 4.73
CA ASP A 54 1.85 11.73 3.68
C ASP A 54 3.01 10.83 4.17
N ALA A 55 3.12 10.60 5.48
CA ALA A 55 4.04 9.61 6.03
C ALA A 55 3.42 8.20 5.95
N ILE A 56 3.23 7.68 4.74
CA ILE A 56 2.95 6.24 4.57
C ILE A 56 4.20 5.51 5.06
N LEU A 57 4.13 4.96 6.28
CA LEU A 57 5.20 4.12 6.81
C LEU A 57 5.44 2.98 5.81
N PRO A 58 6.69 2.73 5.38
CA PRO A 58 6.99 1.64 4.47
C PRO A 58 6.41 0.33 5.01
N ASN A 59 5.68 -0.40 4.17
CA ASN A 59 4.97 -1.65 4.50
C ASN A 59 3.67 -1.50 5.32
N TYR A 60 3.08 -0.30 5.39
CA TYR A 60 1.68 -0.09 5.77
C TYR A 60 0.81 0.10 4.52
N GLN A 61 -0.50 -0.15 4.65
CA GLN A 61 -1.44 -0.01 3.55
C GLN A 61 -1.87 1.44 3.39
N GLU A 62 -2.12 1.86 2.14
CA GLU A 62 -2.75 3.16 1.90
C GLU A 62 -4.20 3.15 2.40
N PRO A 63 -4.66 4.22 3.09
CA PRO A 63 -6.06 4.38 3.42
C PRO A 63 -6.94 4.35 2.15
N PRO A 64 -8.16 3.80 2.23
CA PRO A 64 -9.07 3.80 1.10
C PRO A 64 -9.52 5.23 0.75
N ARG A 65 -9.63 5.50 -0.56
CA ARG A 65 -10.22 6.76 -1.03
C ARG A 65 -11.71 6.80 -0.68
N TRP A 66 -12.17 7.98 -0.27
CA TRP A 66 -13.59 8.18 0.00
C TRP A 66 -14.40 8.20 -1.29
N VAL A 67 -15.55 7.54 -1.26
CA VAL A 67 -16.54 7.61 -2.33
C VAL A 67 -17.18 8.99 -2.30
N LYS A 68 -17.37 9.61 -3.47
CA LYS A 68 -18.04 10.90 -3.60
C LYS A 68 -19.50 10.79 -3.19
N ASP A 69 -19.98 11.77 -2.43
CA ASP A 69 -21.33 11.77 -1.86
C ASP A 69 -22.43 11.78 -2.91
N ASP A 70 -22.18 12.38 -4.08
CA ASP A 70 -23.18 12.58 -5.15
C ASP A 70 -23.76 11.28 -5.70
N PHE A 71 -23.04 10.16 -5.56
CA PHE A 71 -23.46 8.86 -6.08
C PHE A 71 -24.17 7.98 -5.05
N ILE A 72 -24.33 8.45 -3.80
CA ILE A 72 -24.85 7.63 -2.71
C ILE A 72 -26.12 8.26 -2.13
N GLU A 73 -27.25 7.60 -2.34
CA GLU A 73 -28.57 8.07 -1.88
C GLU A 73 -28.98 7.44 -0.53
N ALA A 74 -28.42 6.28 -0.20
CA ALA A 74 -28.75 5.54 1.01
C ALA A 74 -27.51 5.01 1.74
N CYS A 75 -27.65 4.78 3.05
CA CYS A 75 -26.60 4.18 3.87
C CYS A 75 -26.22 2.79 3.35
N VAL A 76 -24.94 2.55 3.10
CA VAL A 76 -24.43 1.28 2.57
C VAL A 76 -24.75 0.07 3.46
N LEU A 77 -24.89 0.28 4.78
CA LEU A 77 -25.15 -0.82 5.71
C LEU A 77 -26.63 -1.10 5.96
N CYS A 78 -27.45 -0.07 6.18
CA CYS A 78 -28.85 -0.24 6.58
C CYS A 78 -29.88 0.23 5.55
N GLY A 79 -29.44 0.76 4.41
CA GLY A 79 -30.33 1.20 3.33
C GLY A 79 -31.16 2.44 3.64
N VAL A 80 -30.97 3.10 4.80
CA VAL A 80 -31.73 4.32 5.10
C VAL A 80 -31.34 5.44 4.14
N GLU A 81 -32.34 6.06 3.52
CA GLU A 81 -32.14 7.19 2.62
C GLU A 81 -31.65 8.43 3.38
N PHE A 82 -30.70 9.11 2.76
CA PHE A 82 -30.18 10.38 3.23
C PHE A 82 -31.14 11.52 2.85
N ASP A 83 -31.29 12.48 3.75
CA ASP A 83 -32.09 13.68 3.55
C ASP A 83 -31.45 14.85 4.33
N LEU A 84 -32.14 15.98 4.42
CA LEU A 84 -31.64 17.17 5.12
C LEU A 84 -31.37 16.92 6.62
N LEU A 85 -32.00 15.92 7.24
CA LEU A 85 -31.83 15.57 8.65
C LEU A 85 -30.85 14.41 8.85
N LYS A 86 -30.81 13.46 7.91
CA LYS A 86 -29.93 12.29 7.90
C LYS A 86 -28.69 12.57 7.06
N ARG A 87 -27.64 13.04 7.73
CA ARG A 87 -26.35 13.36 7.10
C ARG A 87 -25.55 12.11 6.73
N LYS A 88 -24.73 12.26 5.68
CA LYS A 88 -23.75 11.29 5.18
C LYS A 88 -22.48 11.31 6.03
N HIS A 89 -21.88 10.14 6.24
CA HIS A 89 -20.61 10.00 6.93
C HIS A 89 -19.71 8.93 6.28
N HIS A 90 -18.44 9.26 6.05
CA HIS A 90 -17.47 8.29 5.55
C HIS A 90 -16.86 7.45 6.67
N CYS A 91 -16.76 6.15 6.44
CA CYS A 91 -15.90 5.28 7.23
C CYS A 91 -14.44 5.47 6.80
N ARG A 92 -13.53 5.72 7.74
CA ARG A 92 -12.09 5.86 7.41
C ARG A 92 -11.43 4.51 7.09
N GLY A 93 -12.05 3.40 7.49
CA GLY A 93 -11.56 2.04 7.23
C GLY A 93 -11.93 1.46 5.86
N CYS A 94 -13.03 1.89 5.24
CA CYS A 94 -13.45 1.38 3.91
C CYS A 94 -13.76 2.48 2.88
N GLY A 95 -13.80 3.75 3.27
CA GLY A 95 -14.09 4.89 2.39
C GLY A 95 -15.56 5.02 1.94
N LEU A 96 -16.44 4.10 2.36
CA LEU A 96 -17.86 4.10 1.99
C LEU A 96 -18.69 5.04 2.88
N VAL A 97 -19.91 5.34 2.44
CA VAL A 97 -20.81 6.32 3.05
C VAL A 97 -21.92 5.63 3.87
N PHE A 98 -22.17 6.15 5.07
CA PHE A 98 -23.11 5.58 6.04
C PHE A 98 -23.88 6.68 6.79
N CYS A 99 -24.95 6.29 7.48
CA CYS A 99 -25.61 7.15 8.47
C CYS A 99 -24.86 7.16 9.81
N GLY A 100 -25.20 8.11 10.68
CA GLY A 100 -24.52 8.29 11.97
C GLY A 100 -24.61 7.05 12.88
N ARG A 101 -25.74 6.33 12.83
CA ARG A 101 -25.96 5.10 13.60
C ARG A 101 -25.03 3.97 13.16
N CYS A 102 -24.83 3.82 11.85
CA CYS A 102 -23.96 2.78 11.29
C CYS A 102 -22.47 3.13 11.37
N THR A 103 -22.14 4.34 11.85
CA THR A 103 -20.77 4.81 12.08
C THR A 103 -20.60 5.40 13.48
N ALA A 104 -21.24 4.78 14.47
CA ALA A 104 -21.20 5.26 15.85
C ALA A 104 -19.85 4.99 16.55
N HIS A 105 -19.00 4.14 15.97
CA HIS A 105 -17.74 3.70 16.56
C HIS A 105 -16.56 4.54 16.07
N PHE A 106 -15.61 4.77 16.96
CA PHE A 106 -14.34 5.42 16.70
C PHE A 106 -13.22 4.52 17.22
N ASP A 107 -12.30 4.15 16.36
CA ASP A 107 -11.16 3.31 16.74
C ASP A 107 -9.97 3.62 15.83
N ARG A 108 -8.78 3.23 16.28
CA ARG A 108 -7.54 3.32 15.51
C ARG A 108 -7.59 2.32 14.36
N VAL A 109 -6.89 2.59 13.27
CA VAL A 109 -6.70 1.62 12.19
C VAL A 109 -5.22 1.60 11.84
N VAL A 110 -4.48 0.81 12.62
CA VAL A 110 -3.01 0.86 12.63
C VAL A 110 -2.44 0.48 11.26
N LYS A 111 -3.08 -0.44 10.53
CA LYS A 111 -2.66 -0.84 9.18
C LYS A 111 -2.64 0.30 8.15
N PHE A 112 -3.39 1.37 8.39
CA PHE A 112 -3.47 2.57 7.56
C PHE A 112 -2.71 3.77 8.16
N GLY A 113 -1.99 3.58 9.26
CA GLY A 113 -1.31 4.66 9.97
C GLY A 113 -2.23 5.56 10.81
N PHE A 114 -3.51 5.23 10.96
CA PHE A 114 -4.43 5.97 11.83
C PHE A 114 -4.18 5.60 13.30
N VAL A 115 -3.25 6.31 13.94
CA VAL A 115 -2.88 6.12 15.35
C VAL A 115 -3.86 6.79 16.32
N GLU A 116 -4.65 7.75 15.85
CA GLU A 116 -5.76 8.34 16.62
C GLU A 116 -7.09 7.69 16.22
N PRO A 117 -8.08 7.60 17.13
CA PRO A 117 -9.39 7.03 16.81
C PRO A 117 -10.09 7.79 15.69
N VAL A 118 -10.42 7.06 14.62
CA VAL A 118 -11.15 7.58 13.46
C VAL A 118 -12.54 6.95 13.38
N ARG A 119 -13.49 7.64 12.75
CA ARG A 119 -14.86 7.13 12.56
C ARG A 119 -14.87 5.87 11.68
N LEU A 120 -15.46 4.80 12.17
CA LEU A 120 -15.59 3.53 11.46
C LEU A 120 -17.06 3.12 11.35
N CYS A 121 -17.38 2.40 10.27
CA CYS A 121 -18.63 1.66 10.21
C CYS A 121 -18.55 0.43 11.13
N ASN A 122 -19.69 -0.15 11.49
CA ASN A 122 -19.75 -1.29 12.40
C ASN A 122 -18.84 -2.46 11.97
N ASN A 123 -18.79 -2.76 10.67
CA ASN A 123 -17.93 -3.83 10.14
C ASN A 123 -16.44 -3.49 10.32
N CYS A 124 -16.02 -2.29 9.92
CA CYS A 124 -14.63 -1.86 10.05
C CYS A 124 -14.19 -1.72 11.52
N ALA A 125 -15.09 -1.36 12.42
CA ALA A 125 -14.78 -1.31 13.86
C ALA A 125 -14.40 -2.70 14.39
N GLY A 126 -15.18 -3.74 14.09
CA GLY A 126 -14.86 -5.11 14.50
C GLY A 126 -13.55 -5.63 13.88
N THR A 127 -13.32 -5.34 12.60
CA THR A 127 -12.06 -5.69 11.92
C THR A 127 -10.87 -4.95 12.54
N ALA A 128 -10.98 -3.65 12.77
CA ALA A 128 -9.91 -2.84 13.34
C ALA A 128 -9.50 -3.33 14.73
N GLN A 129 -10.45 -3.69 15.59
CA GLN A 129 -10.14 -4.24 16.92
C GLN A 129 -9.26 -5.49 16.84
N THR A 130 -9.60 -6.40 15.93
CA THR A 130 -8.85 -7.66 15.75
C THR A 130 -7.47 -7.41 15.13
N GLU A 131 -7.42 -6.59 14.07
CA GLU A 131 -6.18 -6.31 13.36
C GLU A 131 -5.21 -5.46 14.18
N ASN A 132 -5.71 -4.48 14.96
CA ASN A 132 -4.85 -3.61 15.77
C ASN A 132 -4.02 -4.44 16.77
N VAL A 133 -4.59 -5.50 17.36
CA VAL A 133 -3.83 -6.43 18.21
C VAL A 133 -2.64 -7.01 17.46
N PHE A 134 -2.85 -7.45 16.21
CA PHE A 134 -1.76 -7.95 15.39
C PHE A 134 -0.70 -6.89 15.11
N TYR A 135 -1.09 -5.72 14.61
CA TYR A 135 -0.14 -4.67 14.21
C TYR A 135 0.64 -4.08 15.38
N GLU A 136 0.04 -4.00 16.57
CA GLU A 136 0.67 -3.38 17.74
C GLU A 136 1.47 -4.36 18.59
N LYS A 137 0.98 -5.58 18.74
CA LYS A 137 1.60 -6.58 19.63
C LYS A 137 2.45 -7.60 18.87
N PHE A 138 1.85 -8.24 17.87
CA PHE A 138 2.45 -9.43 17.25
C PHE A 138 3.41 -9.09 16.12
N LEU A 139 3.12 -8.07 15.35
CA LEU A 139 3.94 -7.68 14.21
C LEU A 139 5.33 -7.18 14.62
N PRO A 140 5.49 -6.30 15.64
CA PRO A 140 6.81 -5.92 16.14
C PRO A 140 7.59 -7.10 16.71
N LEU A 141 6.91 -8.04 17.39
CA LEU A 141 7.51 -9.27 17.91
C LEU A 141 8.06 -10.14 16.76
N LEU A 142 7.27 -10.34 15.71
CA LEU A 142 7.67 -11.15 14.57
C LEU A 142 8.82 -10.49 13.78
N GLU A 143 8.76 -9.18 13.54
CA GLU A 143 9.79 -8.45 12.78
C GLU A 143 11.10 -8.27 13.57
N GLY A 144 10.99 -8.07 14.89
CA GLY A 144 12.13 -8.05 15.79
C GLY A 144 12.84 -9.40 15.87
N GLY A 145 12.07 -10.48 15.77
CA GLY A 145 12.57 -11.84 15.79
C GLY A 145 13.00 -12.32 17.16
N ASP A 146 13.23 -13.62 17.29
CA ASP A 146 13.69 -14.24 18.53
C ASP A 146 14.70 -15.35 18.26
N LEU A 147 15.41 -15.72 19.32
CA LEU A 147 16.32 -16.86 19.33
C LEU A 147 15.56 -18.14 19.65
N PHE A 148 15.72 -19.14 18.80
CA PHE A 148 15.20 -20.49 18.99
C PHE A 148 16.31 -21.51 18.91
N SER A 149 16.07 -22.67 19.52
CA SER A 149 16.89 -23.85 19.32
C SER A 149 16.30 -24.72 18.21
N LYS A 150 17.14 -25.23 17.31
CA LYS A 150 16.73 -26.18 16.28
C LYS A 150 17.61 -27.42 16.34
N TYR A 151 16.97 -28.59 16.28
CA TYR A 151 17.66 -29.87 16.26
C TYR A 151 17.99 -30.27 14.82
N GLY A 152 19.27 -30.49 14.54
CA GLY A 152 19.69 -31.28 13.38
C GLY A 152 19.73 -32.78 13.74
N LEU A 153 20.26 -33.61 12.84
CA LEU A 153 20.44 -35.05 13.09
C LEU A 153 21.27 -35.36 14.35
N LEU A 154 22.25 -34.52 14.69
CA LEU A 154 23.22 -34.81 15.77
C LEU A 154 23.57 -33.60 16.65
N ARG A 155 23.13 -32.39 16.32
CA ARG A 155 23.52 -31.17 17.04
C ARG A 155 22.34 -30.20 17.20
N LYS A 156 22.20 -29.68 18.42
CA LYS A 156 21.39 -28.49 18.72
C LYS A 156 22.14 -27.26 18.19
N ARG A 157 21.41 -26.35 17.56
CA ARG A 157 21.94 -25.05 17.11
C ARG A 157 20.97 -23.94 17.44
N HIS A 158 21.50 -22.76 17.69
CA HIS A 158 20.70 -21.55 17.82
C HIS A 158 20.41 -20.97 16.44
N VAL A 159 19.15 -20.57 16.24
CA VAL A 159 18.69 -19.90 15.02
C VAL A 159 17.92 -18.65 15.42
N HIS A 160 18.13 -17.57 14.69
CA HIS A 160 17.31 -16.37 14.84
C HIS A 160 16.19 -16.43 13.80
N LEU A 161 14.95 -16.50 14.28
CA LEU A 161 13.73 -16.55 13.45
C LEU A 161 13.07 -15.17 13.47
N LYS A 162 12.72 -14.64 12.30
CA LYS A 162 11.99 -13.37 12.16
C LYS A 162 11.09 -13.34 10.94
N PHE A 163 10.07 -12.51 10.97
CA PHE A 163 9.19 -12.24 9.84
C PHE A 163 9.70 -11.06 9.02
N VAL A 164 9.71 -11.23 7.70
CA VAL A 164 10.01 -10.16 6.75
C VAL A 164 8.72 -9.81 6.02
N ARG A 165 8.02 -8.79 6.54
CA ARG A 165 6.70 -8.37 6.05
C ARG A 165 6.68 -8.10 4.55
N ALA A 166 7.66 -7.37 4.03
CA ALA A 166 7.74 -7.01 2.60
C ALA A 166 7.79 -8.23 1.67
N LYS A 167 8.27 -9.39 2.16
CA LYS A 167 8.36 -10.63 1.39
C LYS A 167 7.31 -11.66 1.83
N ASN A 168 6.55 -11.39 2.89
CA ASN A 168 5.60 -12.32 3.49
C ASN A 168 6.24 -13.67 3.87
N ILE A 169 7.47 -13.65 4.41
CA ILE A 169 8.21 -14.87 4.80
C ILE A 169 8.65 -14.83 6.25
N LEU A 170 8.58 -15.97 6.93
CA LEU A 170 9.35 -16.25 8.13
C LEU A 170 10.74 -16.74 7.71
N GLN A 171 11.78 -15.97 8.00
CA GLN A 171 13.15 -16.36 7.72
C GLN A 171 13.87 -16.77 9.00
N TYR A 172 14.73 -17.77 8.90
CA TYR A 172 15.64 -18.14 9.97
C TYR A 172 17.03 -18.48 9.46
N GLN A 173 18.03 -18.16 10.27
CA GLN A 173 19.44 -18.43 9.98
C GLN A 173 20.14 -18.85 11.27
N LYS A 174 21.22 -19.63 11.16
CA LYS A 174 22.04 -19.96 12.33
C LYS A 174 22.61 -18.67 12.91
N PHE A 175 22.51 -18.54 14.22
CA PHE A 175 22.98 -17.37 14.95
C PHE A 175 23.81 -17.86 16.13
N ASP A 176 25.01 -17.32 16.28
CA ASP A 176 25.86 -17.55 17.44
C ASP A 176 25.61 -16.44 18.48
N PRO A 177 25.03 -16.77 19.66
CA PRO A 177 24.78 -15.77 20.70
C PRO A 177 26.04 -15.15 21.29
N GLU A 178 27.17 -15.87 21.29
CA GLU A 178 28.42 -15.40 21.89
C GLU A 178 29.10 -14.37 20.99
N SER A 179 29.32 -14.72 19.71
CA SER A 179 29.91 -13.79 18.73
C SER A 179 28.91 -12.79 18.13
N ARG A 180 27.60 -12.97 18.40
CA ARG A 180 26.49 -12.18 17.82
C ARG A 180 26.51 -12.18 16.29
N SER A 181 26.93 -13.28 15.70
CA SER A 181 27.13 -13.42 14.25
C SER A 181 26.13 -14.39 13.62
N TYR A 182 25.85 -14.16 12.34
CA TYR A 182 25.02 -15.04 11.53
C TYR A 182 25.88 -15.98 10.70
N GLU A 183 25.47 -17.23 10.58
CA GLU A 183 26.22 -18.26 9.87
C GLU A 183 25.34 -19.07 8.91
N GLY A 184 25.94 -19.52 7.81
CA GLY A 184 25.31 -20.40 6.83
C GLY A 184 24.15 -19.75 6.08
N ASP A 185 23.34 -20.58 5.41
CA ASP A 185 22.25 -20.09 4.57
C ASP A 185 21.07 -19.54 5.36
N ILE A 186 20.43 -18.52 4.80
CA ILE A 186 19.09 -18.09 5.19
C ILE A 186 18.08 -19.11 4.67
N LYS A 187 17.24 -19.61 5.56
CA LYS A 187 16.07 -20.42 5.22
C LYS A 187 14.82 -19.56 5.35
N ALA A 188 13.82 -19.85 4.52
CA ALA A 188 12.58 -19.09 4.48
C ALA A 188 11.38 -20.04 4.44
N ILE A 189 10.32 -19.66 5.13
CA ILE A 189 9.01 -20.30 5.13
C ILE A 189 8.02 -19.21 4.70
N SER A 190 7.37 -19.40 3.55
CA SER A 190 6.32 -18.50 3.09
C SER A 190 5.14 -18.54 4.05
N LEU A 191 4.62 -17.38 4.47
CA LEU A 191 3.42 -17.33 5.32
C LEU A 191 2.20 -17.95 4.61
N ASP A 192 2.16 -17.82 3.28
CA ASP A 192 1.08 -18.34 2.43
C ASP A 192 1.09 -19.88 2.33
N ASP A 193 2.24 -20.52 2.57
CA ASP A 193 2.39 -21.98 2.50
C ASP A 193 2.19 -22.67 3.86
N ILE A 194 2.12 -21.90 4.96
CA ILE A 194 1.89 -22.44 6.30
C ILE A 194 0.48 -22.99 6.38
N THR A 195 0.35 -24.28 6.66
CA THR A 195 -0.92 -24.98 6.85
C THR A 195 -1.35 -24.99 8.30
N ASP A 196 -0.40 -25.14 9.23
CA ASP A 196 -0.68 -25.21 10.67
C ASP A 196 0.48 -24.63 11.52
N VAL A 197 0.15 -24.13 12.70
CA VAL A 197 1.13 -23.71 13.73
C VAL A 197 0.61 -24.16 15.08
N ARG A 198 1.41 -24.95 15.78
CA ARG A 198 1.00 -25.56 17.05
C ARG A 198 2.13 -25.60 18.07
N GLU A 199 1.71 -25.60 19.33
CA GLU A 199 2.59 -25.85 20.47
C GLU A 199 2.96 -27.34 20.52
N VAL A 200 4.19 -27.62 20.93
CA VAL A 200 4.65 -28.97 21.25
C VAL A 200 5.18 -28.95 22.67
N ASP A 201 4.54 -29.74 23.52
CA ASP A 201 4.96 -29.94 24.91
C ASP A 201 6.11 -30.95 24.99
N ALA A 202 6.99 -30.69 25.94
CA ALA A 202 8.07 -31.55 26.36
C ALA A 202 7.58 -32.99 26.59
N GLY A 203 8.19 -33.96 25.90
CA GLY A 203 8.16 -35.34 26.38
C GLY A 203 8.89 -35.44 27.72
N GLN A 204 8.61 -36.49 28.50
CA GLN A 204 9.13 -36.69 29.86
C GLN A 204 10.67 -36.58 30.00
N ASP A 205 11.41 -36.69 28.89
CA ASP A 205 12.87 -36.66 28.85
C ASP A 205 13.48 -35.40 28.21
N ASN A 206 12.69 -34.41 27.76
CA ASN A 206 13.18 -33.24 27.03
C ASN A 206 12.62 -31.94 27.60
N ALA A 207 13.44 -31.16 28.30
CA ALA A 207 13.03 -29.89 28.94
C ALA A 207 12.65 -28.76 27.95
N ASP A 208 12.69 -29.01 26.64
CA ASP A 208 12.48 -27.98 25.62
C ASP A 208 11.01 -27.79 25.27
N VAL A 209 10.63 -26.51 25.20
CA VAL A 209 9.28 -26.04 24.92
C VAL A 209 9.22 -25.57 23.47
N GLY A 210 8.48 -26.25 22.58
CA GLY A 210 8.61 -26.07 21.12
C GLY A 210 7.39 -25.49 20.40
N ILE A 211 7.64 -24.87 19.24
CA ILE A 211 6.65 -24.57 18.21
C ILE A 211 6.91 -25.44 16.98
N VAL A 212 5.84 -25.90 16.33
CA VAL A 212 5.91 -26.54 15.01
C VAL A 212 5.16 -25.67 14.03
N ILE A 213 5.83 -25.35 12.92
CA ILE A 213 5.25 -24.68 11.75
C ILE A 213 5.15 -25.71 10.64
N ALA A 214 3.94 -26.10 10.27
CA ALA A 214 3.68 -27.06 9.20
C ALA A 214 3.50 -26.33 7.86
N VAL A 215 4.14 -26.87 6.82
CA VAL A 215 4.11 -26.39 5.44
C VAL A 215 3.77 -27.58 4.57
N GLY A 216 2.47 -27.83 4.38
CA GLY A 216 1.99 -29.08 3.77
C GLY A 216 2.48 -30.30 4.56
N PRO A 217 3.26 -31.21 3.95
CA PRO A 217 3.80 -32.39 4.64
C PRO A 217 5.07 -32.12 5.46
N GLN A 218 5.68 -30.94 5.34
CA GLN A 218 6.93 -30.62 6.04
C GLN A 218 6.65 -29.94 7.38
N GLU A 219 7.35 -30.36 8.43
CA GLU A 219 7.27 -29.72 9.75
C GLU A 219 8.59 -29.04 10.11
N HIS A 220 8.51 -27.76 10.49
CA HIS A 220 9.63 -27.00 11.00
C HIS A 220 9.46 -26.81 12.51
N ARG A 221 10.19 -27.60 13.29
CA ARG A 221 10.26 -27.44 14.75
C ARG A 221 11.28 -26.38 15.17
N PHE A 222 10.90 -25.55 16.13
CA PHE A 222 11.74 -24.57 16.79
C PHE A 222 11.46 -24.57 18.30
N ASP A 223 12.49 -24.72 19.10
CA ASP A 223 12.36 -24.80 20.55
C ASP A 223 12.62 -23.43 21.17
N ALA A 224 11.58 -22.90 21.82
CA ALA A 224 11.57 -21.60 22.48
C ALA A 224 12.30 -21.68 23.83
N THR A 225 12.81 -20.54 24.29
CA THR A 225 13.50 -20.48 25.59
C THR A 225 12.54 -20.54 26.78
N THR A 226 11.26 -20.20 26.57
CA THR A 226 10.21 -20.23 27.61
C THR A 226 8.85 -20.58 27.00
N ALA A 227 7.93 -21.10 27.83
CA ALA A 227 6.55 -21.36 27.43
C ALA A 227 5.81 -20.08 26.99
N LEU A 228 6.07 -18.95 27.65
CA LEU A 228 5.50 -17.67 27.25
C LEU A 228 5.92 -17.27 25.83
N LYS A 229 7.20 -17.41 25.48
CA LYS A 229 7.68 -17.13 24.12
C LYS A 229 7.04 -18.07 23.09
N ARG A 230 6.93 -19.36 23.40
CA ARG A 230 6.23 -20.33 22.55
C ARG A 230 4.81 -19.86 22.25
N GLN A 231 4.02 -19.58 23.29
CA GLN A 231 2.64 -19.13 23.15
C GLN A 231 2.54 -17.84 22.32
N GLN A 232 3.37 -16.84 22.65
CA GLN A 232 3.39 -15.57 21.92
C GLN A 232 3.69 -15.74 20.43
N TRP A 233 4.64 -16.61 20.07
CA TRP A 233 4.98 -16.87 18.68
C TRP A 233 3.91 -17.66 17.93
N VAL A 234 3.26 -18.63 18.58
CA VAL A 234 2.11 -19.35 17.99
C VAL A 234 0.97 -18.37 17.71
N GLU A 235 0.58 -17.57 18.69
CA GLU A 235 -0.46 -16.53 18.53
C GLU A 235 -0.08 -15.52 17.44
N ALA A 236 1.20 -15.10 17.40
CA ALA A 236 1.66 -14.12 16.45
C ALA A 236 1.63 -14.64 15.01
N ILE A 237 2.12 -15.86 14.75
CA ILE A 237 2.08 -16.45 13.40
C ILE A 237 0.63 -16.74 12.99
N ALA A 238 -0.21 -17.23 13.90
CA ALA A 238 -1.64 -17.41 13.64
C ALA A 238 -2.32 -16.08 13.27
N GLY A 239 -2.05 -15.01 14.02
CA GLY A 239 -2.52 -13.66 13.73
C GLY A 239 -2.03 -13.14 12.38
N ALA A 240 -0.76 -13.38 12.03
CA ALA A 240 -0.21 -13.01 10.72
C ALA A 240 -0.97 -13.72 9.58
N ARG A 241 -1.23 -15.03 9.73
CA ARG A 241 -2.01 -15.82 8.75
C ARG A 241 -3.44 -15.31 8.63
N GLN A 242 -4.09 -14.95 9.75
CA GLN A 242 -5.44 -14.41 9.74
C GLN A 242 -5.51 -13.08 8.97
N VAL A 243 -4.61 -12.13 9.27
CA VAL A 243 -4.55 -10.84 8.56
C VAL A 243 -4.25 -11.05 7.08
N ARG A 244 -3.28 -11.91 6.75
CA ARG A 244 -2.93 -12.24 5.36
C ARG A 244 -4.11 -12.88 4.61
N GLY A 245 -4.82 -13.81 5.26
CA GLY A 245 -6.01 -14.44 4.71
C GLY A 245 -7.13 -13.43 4.41
N ALA A 246 -7.38 -12.48 5.31
CA ALA A 246 -8.33 -11.41 5.09
C ALA A 246 -7.93 -10.50 3.90
N MET A 247 -6.65 -10.15 3.77
CA MET A 247 -6.14 -9.38 2.63
C MET A 247 -6.34 -10.12 1.31
N LEU A 248 -5.97 -11.40 1.25
CA LEU A 248 -6.14 -12.22 0.05
C LEU A 248 -7.61 -12.40 -0.32
N ALA A 249 -8.51 -12.54 0.67
CA ALA A 249 -9.94 -12.61 0.43
C ALA A 249 -10.47 -11.31 -0.21
N ALA A 250 -10.06 -10.15 0.31
CA ALA A 250 -10.44 -8.85 -0.25
C ALA A 250 -9.92 -8.64 -1.69
N GLU A 251 -8.68 -9.07 -1.98
CA GLU A 251 -8.12 -9.03 -3.34
C GLU A 251 -8.89 -9.94 -4.30
N ARG A 252 -9.25 -11.15 -3.86
CA ARG A 252 -10.06 -12.10 -4.64
C ARG A 252 -11.44 -11.52 -4.95
N GLU A 253 -12.10 -10.91 -3.98
CA GLU A 253 -13.40 -10.27 -4.20
C GLU A 253 -13.32 -9.11 -5.20
N LYS A 254 -12.29 -8.25 -5.09
CA LYS A 254 -12.05 -7.16 -6.04
C LYS A 254 -11.83 -7.71 -7.46
N ARG A 255 -11.04 -8.77 -7.60
CA ARG A 255 -10.80 -9.43 -8.89
C ARG A 255 -12.07 -10.06 -9.45
N ALA A 256 -12.90 -10.70 -8.61
CA ALA A 256 -14.16 -11.30 -9.03
C ALA A 256 -15.12 -10.22 -9.60
N LYS A 257 -15.26 -9.08 -8.92
CA LYS A 257 -16.05 -7.94 -9.41
C LYS A 257 -15.54 -7.38 -10.74
N GLN A 258 -14.22 -7.32 -10.92
CA GLN A 258 -13.62 -6.87 -12.17
C GLN A 258 -13.93 -7.84 -13.31
N VAL A 259 -13.76 -9.14 -13.08
CA VAL A 259 -14.08 -10.19 -14.07
C VAL A 259 -15.57 -10.18 -14.43
N GLU A 260 -16.46 -9.99 -13.45
CA GLU A 260 -17.89 -9.87 -13.70
C GLU A 260 -18.23 -8.70 -14.62
N LYS A 261 -17.60 -7.53 -14.40
CA LYS A 261 -17.77 -6.35 -15.26
C LYS A 261 -17.26 -6.62 -16.68
N GLU A 262 -16.09 -7.23 -16.83
CA GLU A 262 -15.52 -7.59 -18.15
C GLU A 262 -16.41 -8.59 -18.88
N ASN A 263 -16.94 -9.60 -18.18
CA ASN A 263 -17.87 -10.57 -18.76
C ASN A 263 -19.17 -9.92 -19.24
N GLU A 264 -19.70 -8.95 -18.49
CA GLU A 264 -20.89 -8.19 -18.87
C GLU A 264 -20.64 -7.31 -20.11
N GLU A 265 -19.46 -6.70 -20.23
CA GLU A 265 -19.07 -5.95 -21.43
C GLU A 265 -18.92 -6.85 -22.65
N ILE A 266 -18.28 -8.02 -22.50
CA ILE A 266 -18.17 -9.03 -23.56
C ILE A 266 -19.55 -9.51 -24.00
N ARG A 267 -20.45 -9.77 -23.06
CA ARG A 267 -21.84 -10.18 -23.35
C ARG A 267 -22.57 -9.13 -24.19
N LYS A 268 -22.52 -7.86 -23.79
CA LYS A 268 -23.11 -6.75 -24.56
C LYS A 268 -22.51 -6.63 -25.96
N MET A 269 -21.19 -6.75 -26.08
CA MET A 269 -20.51 -6.70 -27.37
C MET A 269 -20.94 -7.86 -28.28
N SER A 270 -21.03 -9.07 -27.74
CA SER A 270 -21.50 -10.26 -28.46
C SER A 270 -22.95 -10.10 -28.95
N GLU A 271 -23.85 -9.62 -28.09
CA GLU A 271 -25.25 -9.36 -28.47
C GLU A 271 -25.36 -8.28 -29.56
N ASN A 272 -24.55 -7.23 -29.49
CA ASN A 272 -24.51 -6.20 -30.50
C ASN A 272 -23.99 -6.73 -31.84
N LEU A 273 -22.95 -7.57 -31.82
CA LEU A 273 -22.41 -8.21 -33.01
C LEU A 273 -23.45 -9.13 -33.67
N GLN A 274 -24.13 -9.96 -32.87
CA GLN A 274 -25.20 -10.83 -33.38
C GLN A 274 -26.34 -10.04 -34.03
N LYS A 275 -26.79 -8.95 -33.40
CA LYS A 275 -27.80 -8.05 -34.00
C LYS A 275 -27.33 -7.43 -35.31
N MET A 276 -26.04 -7.10 -35.43
CA MET A 276 -25.47 -6.58 -36.67
C MET A 276 -25.43 -7.64 -37.77
N GLU A 277 -25.09 -8.89 -37.44
CA GLU A 277 -25.10 -10.02 -38.37
C GLU A 277 -26.52 -10.35 -38.85
N GLU A 278 -27.50 -10.39 -37.95
CA GLU A 278 -28.92 -10.58 -38.28
C GLU A 278 -29.45 -9.46 -39.21
N ARG A 279 -29.11 -8.20 -38.93
CA ARG A 279 -29.45 -7.07 -39.82
C ARG A 279 -28.79 -7.20 -41.19
N ARG A 280 -27.54 -7.67 -41.25
CA ARG A 280 -26.85 -7.88 -42.52
C ARG A 280 -27.50 -9.01 -43.32
N ALA A 281 -27.85 -10.12 -42.68
CA ALA A 281 -28.52 -11.25 -43.31
C ALA A 281 -29.89 -10.86 -43.86
N THR A 282 -30.73 -10.21 -43.06
CA THR A 282 -32.07 -9.73 -43.49
C THR A 282 -31.99 -8.75 -44.66
N PHE A 283 -31.01 -7.83 -44.66
CA PHE A 283 -30.79 -6.93 -45.80
C PHE A 283 -30.36 -7.69 -47.07
N GLN A 284 -29.51 -8.71 -46.95
CA GLN A 284 -29.12 -9.56 -48.07
C GLN A 284 -30.31 -10.36 -48.62
N GLU A 285 -31.15 -10.93 -47.75
CA GLU A 285 -32.37 -11.65 -48.12
C GLU A 285 -33.37 -10.75 -48.83
N ASP A 286 -33.69 -9.56 -48.29
CA ASP A 286 -34.61 -8.61 -48.93
C ASP A 286 -34.10 -8.18 -50.31
N ARG A 287 -32.79 -7.93 -50.44
CA ARG A 287 -32.17 -7.61 -51.73
C ARG A 287 -32.30 -8.76 -52.74
N MET A 288 -32.11 -10.01 -52.31
CA MET A 288 -32.28 -11.19 -53.18
C MET A 288 -33.75 -11.38 -53.58
N ARG A 289 -34.68 -11.20 -52.64
CA ARG A 289 -36.13 -11.24 -52.88
C ARG A 289 -36.57 -10.22 -53.91
N ARG A 290 -36.24 -8.93 -53.72
CA ARG A 290 -36.59 -7.87 -54.68
C ARG A 290 -36.02 -8.11 -56.08
N ARG A 291 -34.81 -8.70 -56.17
CA ARG A 291 -34.21 -9.09 -57.45
C ARG A 291 -34.97 -10.24 -58.10
N ALA A 292 -35.42 -11.23 -57.34
CA ALA A 292 -36.23 -12.34 -57.84
C ALA A 292 -37.59 -11.84 -58.34
N GLU A 293 -38.30 -11.02 -57.56
CA GLU A 293 -39.58 -10.40 -57.93
C GLU A 293 -39.45 -9.59 -59.22
N LYS A 294 -38.40 -8.77 -59.35
CA LYS A 294 -38.14 -7.99 -60.57
C LYS A 294 -37.89 -8.89 -61.79
N ARG A 295 -37.17 -10.01 -61.62
CA ARG A 295 -36.98 -11.00 -62.70
C ARG A 295 -38.30 -11.63 -63.12
N GLU A 296 -39.18 -11.93 -62.17
CA GLU A 296 -40.51 -12.49 -62.44
C GLU A 296 -41.42 -11.49 -63.15
N GLN A 297 -41.46 -10.23 -62.70
CA GLN A 297 -42.18 -9.15 -63.37
C GLN A 297 -41.73 -8.96 -64.82
N LEU A 298 -40.41 -8.99 -65.06
CA LEU A 298 -39.87 -8.90 -66.42
C LEU A 298 -40.29 -10.11 -67.26
N ARG A 299 -40.26 -11.34 -66.70
CA ARG A 299 -40.74 -12.53 -67.42
C ARG A 299 -42.22 -12.41 -67.80
N ALA A 300 -43.06 -11.97 -66.87
CA ALA A 300 -44.49 -11.78 -67.11
C ALA A 300 -44.74 -10.71 -68.19
N LYS A 301 -44.03 -9.58 -68.13
CA LYS A 301 -44.16 -8.47 -69.09
C LYS A 301 -43.79 -8.86 -70.53
N TYR A 302 -42.79 -9.74 -70.69
CA TYR A 302 -42.27 -10.14 -72.00
C TYR A 302 -42.69 -11.56 -72.41
N HIS A 303 -43.63 -12.20 -71.71
CA HIS A 303 -44.09 -13.58 -71.95
C HIS A 303 -42.96 -14.61 -72.11
N LEU A 304 -41.87 -14.44 -71.34
CA LEU A 304 -40.73 -15.35 -71.38
C LEU A 304 -41.06 -16.62 -70.61
N ALA A 305 -40.94 -17.78 -71.27
CA ALA A 305 -41.13 -19.07 -70.63
C ALA A 305 -40.17 -19.20 -69.42
N THR A 306 -40.68 -19.72 -68.31
CA THR A 306 -39.83 -20.15 -67.20
C THR A 306 -38.88 -21.21 -67.72
N ALA A 307 -37.57 -20.97 -67.63
CA ALA A 307 -36.58 -22.00 -67.90
C ALA A 307 -36.94 -23.21 -67.03
N ALA A 308 -37.36 -24.30 -67.68
CA ALA A 308 -37.52 -25.59 -67.04
C ALA A 308 -36.15 -25.99 -66.45
N SER A 309 -36.19 -26.44 -65.20
CA SER A 309 -35.00 -26.88 -64.46
C SER A 309 -34.35 -28.10 -65.09
#